data_AF-A5C0D6-F1
#
_entry.id   AF-A5C0D6-F1
#
_cell.length_a   1.000
_cell.length_b   1.000
_cell.length_c   1.000
_cell.angle_alpha   90.00
_cell.angle_beta   90.00
_cell.angle_gamma   90.00
#
_symmetry.space_group_name_H-M   'P 1'
#
loop_
_entity.id
_entity.type
_entity.pdbx_description
1 polymer ?
#
loop_
_entity_poly.entity_id
_entity_poly.type
_entity_poly.pdbx_seq_one_letter_code
_entity_poly.pdbx_strand_id
1 'polypeptide(L)'
;MVAQVQRKPHKEGATFRTRWLYAGMVYRRMVEPLDIAVFYVEGGTDYMKNKRSAHYKLLQQWYEEDVKPPSGDKLDSKKQKVSSILTEDSCFWAHVEEAILSCELLKSANSTLEQRKSSWDNLVKFEKYIMEQINNYAVSPEIFLVKSSFMKWWGVYEDYIYTSNNSYGSPLISFMKNGCYTEY
;
A
#
# COMPACT_ATOMS: atom_id res chain seq x y z
N MET A 1 -3.85 -12.06 -21.84
CA MET A 1 -4.87 -12.57 -20.90
C MET A 1 -6.02 -11.57 -20.70
N VAL A 2 -5.82 -10.39 -20.10
CA VAL A 2 -6.90 -9.35 -19.98
C VAL A 2 -7.50 -8.98 -21.34
N ALA A 3 -6.66 -8.78 -22.37
CA ALA A 3 -7.10 -8.53 -23.73
C ALA A 3 -7.89 -9.70 -24.38
N GLN A 4 -7.71 -10.94 -23.92
CA GLN A 4 -8.46 -12.10 -24.42
C GLN A 4 -9.85 -12.18 -23.77
N VAL A 5 -9.95 -11.83 -22.49
CA VAL A 5 -11.24 -11.79 -21.75
C VAL A 5 -12.14 -10.67 -22.27
N GLN A 6 -11.59 -9.50 -22.57
CA GLN A 6 -12.35 -8.41 -23.21
C GLN A 6 -12.87 -8.79 -24.60
N ARG A 7 -12.13 -9.63 -25.34
CA ARG A 7 -12.49 -10.06 -26.71
C ARG A 7 -13.48 -11.23 -26.75
N LYS A 8 -13.65 -11.97 -25.66
CA LYS A 8 -14.60 -13.09 -25.55
C LYS A 8 -15.27 -13.07 -24.16
N PRO A 9 -16.43 -12.41 -24.00
CA PRO A 9 -16.99 -12.20 -22.66
C PRO A 9 -17.62 -13.46 -22.01
N HIS A 10 -17.65 -14.63 -22.65
CA HIS A 10 -18.47 -15.75 -22.16
C HIS A 10 -17.91 -17.17 -22.46
N LYS A 11 -18.14 -18.09 -21.49
CA LYS A 11 -18.45 -19.55 -21.59
C LYS A 11 -17.59 -20.55 -20.79
N GLU A 12 -17.14 -20.23 -19.58
CA GLU A 12 -16.67 -21.27 -18.65
C GLU A 12 -17.29 -21.04 -17.28
N GLY A 13 -17.76 -22.10 -16.62
CA GLY A 13 -18.63 -22.05 -15.45
C GLY A 13 -18.09 -21.23 -14.26
N ALA A 14 -18.91 -21.01 -13.24
CA ALA A 14 -18.57 -20.20 -12.06
C ALA A 14 -17.19 -20.56 -11.45
N THR A 15 -16.82 -21.84 -11.46
CA THR A 15 -15.53 -22.35 -10.96
C THR A 15 -14.31 -21.86 -11.75
N PHE A 16 -14.42 -21.71 -13.07
CA PHE A 16 -13.33 -21.20 -13.90
C PHE A 16 -13.11 -19.70 -13.66
N ARG A 17 -14.21 -18.94 -13.51
CA ARG A 17 -14.16 -17.53 -13.14
C ARG A 17 -13.46 -17.34 -11.79
N THR A 18 -13.87 -18.08 -10.75
CA THR A 18 -13.25 -17.97 -9.41
C THR A 18 -11.75 -18.31 -9.40
N ARG A 19 -11.35 -19.40 -10.08
CA ARG A 19 -9.93 -19.82 -10.13
C ARG A 19 -9.05 -18.77 -10.81
N TRP A 20 -9.53 -18.21 -11.91
CA TRP A 20 -8.79 -17.21 -12.67
C TRP A 20 -8.76 -15.85 -11.96
N LEU A 21 -9.85 -15.44 -11.30
CA LEU A 21 -9.88 -14.22 -10.49
C LEU A 21 -8.88 -14.29 -9.34
N TYR A 22 -8.80 -15.43 -8.67
CA TYR A 22 -7.80 -15.64 -7.61
C TYR A 22 -6.37 -15.55 -8.15
N ALA A 23 -6.06 -16.24 -9.26
CA ALA A 23 -4.74 -16.18 -9.88
C ALA A 23 -4.39 -14.76 -10.38
N GLY A 24 -5.36 -14.04 -10.95
CA GLY A 24 -5.20 -12.66 -11.38
C GLY A 24 -4.93 -11.70 -10.22
N MET A 25 -5.57 -11.93 -9.07
CA MET A 25 -5.37 -11.15 -7.85
C MET A 25 -3.98 -11.41 -7.24
N VAL A 26 -3.53 -12.68 -7.18
CA VAL A 26 -2.17 -13.02 -6.77
C VAL A 26 -1.14 -12.39 -7.70
N TYR A 27 -1.31 -12.49 -9.01
CA TYR A 27 -0.46 -11.82 -10.00
C TYR A 27 -0.38 -10.31 -9.74
N ARG A 28 -1.51 -9.64 -9.53
CA ARG A 28 -1.54 -8.20 -9.25
C ARG A 28 -0.74 -7.86 -7.98
N ARG A 29 -0.94 -8.60 -6.89
CA ARG A 29 -0.25 -8.36 -5.60
C ARG A 29 1.24 -8.67 -5.64
N MET A 30 1.70 -9.56 -6.51
CA MET A 30 3.12 -9.87 -6.67
C MET A 30 3.84 -8.94 -7.65
N VAL A 31 3.19 -8.59 -8.77
CA VAL A 31 3.87 -7.94 -9.90
C VAL A 31 3.69 -6.43 -9.92
N GLU A 32 2.52 -5.90 -9.53
CA GLU A 32 2.31 -4.44 -9.51
C GLU A 32 3.30 -3.70 -8.59
N PRO A 33 3.71 -4.24 -7.42
CA PRO A 33 4.81 -3.66 -6.64
C PRO A 33 6.13 -3.50 -7.39
N LEU A 34 6.45 -4.42 -8.30
CA LEU A 34 7.69 -4.36 -9.10
C LEU A 34 7.59 -3.26 -10.16
N ASP A 35 6.44 -3.13 -10.82
CA ASP A 35 6.19 -2.05 -11.78
C ASP A 35 6.20 -0.68 -11.11
N ILE A 36 5.65 -0.58 -9.88
CA ILE A 36 5.73 0.62 -9.04
C ILE A 36 7.18 0.97 -8.73
N ALA A 37 7.99 0.00 -8.30
CA ALA A 37 9.38 0.22 -7.98
C ALA A 37 10.17 0.78 -9.17
N VAL A 38 9.97 0.23 -10.38
CA VAL A 38 10.58 0.74 -11.60
C VAL A 38 10.15 2.19 -11.88
N PHE A 39 8.86 2.49 -11.76
CA PHE A 39 8.32 3.82 -12.04
C PHE A 39 8.93 4.92 -11.14
N TYR A 40 9.08 4.66 -9.84
CA TYR A 40 9.67 5.65 -8.92
C TYR A 40 11.19 5.73 -9.05
N VAL A 41 11.89 4.65 -9.41
CA VAL A 41 13.32 4.67 -9.75
C VAL A 41 13.59 5.54 -10.99
N GLU A 42 12.67 5.56 -11.95
CA GLU A 42 12.73 6.42 -13.14
C GLU A 42 12.37 7.90 -12.86
N GLY A 43 12.08 8.26 -11.60
CA GLY A 43 11.70 9.62 -11.20
C GLY A 43 10.24 9.96 -11.47
N GLY A 44 9.38 8.95 -11.64
CA GLY A 44 7.94 9.13 -11.73
C GLY A 44 7.32 9.63 -10.43
N THR A 45 6.21 10.36 -10.54
CA THR A 45 5.37 10.78 -9.42
C THR A 45 3.91 10.45 -9.72
N ASP A 46 3.09 10.24 -8.70
CA ASP A 46 1.66 9.90 -8.79
C ASP A 46 1.39 8.69 -9.71
N TYR A 47 1.90 7.51 -9.31
CA TYR A 47 1.77 6.26 -10.07
C TYR A 47 0.32 5.95 -10.45
N MET A 48 -0.61 6.18 -9.52
CA MET A 48 -2.03 5.89 -9.68
C MET A 48 -2.65 6.61 -10.87
N LYS A 49 -2.27 7.87 -11.07
CA LYS A 49 -2.75 8.71 -12.16
C LYS A 49 -1.96 8.51 -13.45
N ASN A 50 -0.65 8.38 -13.35
CA ASN A 50 0.24 8.56 -14.51
C ASN A 50 0.64 7.26 -15.20
N LYS A 51 0.78 6.14 -14.47
CA LYS A 51 1.37 4.91 -15.03
C LYS A 51 0.55 3.65 -14.83
N ARG A 52 -0.34 3.64 -13.83
CA ARG A 52 -1.10 2.44 -13.46
C ARG A 52 -1.82 1.83 -14.65
N SER A 53 -1.34 0.67 -15.07
CA SER A 53 -1.80 0.00 -16.29
C SER A 53 -3.25 -0.45 -16.20
N ALA A 54 -3.97 -0.39 -17.32
CA ALA A 54 -5.38 -0.75 -17.40
C ALA A 54 -5.65 -2.21 -16.95
N HIS A 55 -4.69 -3.10 -17.14
CA HIS A 55 -4.85 -4.50 -16.79
C HIS A 55 -4.93 -4.73 -15.28
N TYR A 56 -4.18 -3.99 -14.46
CA TYR A 56 -4.30 -4.04 -13.00
C TYR A 56 -5.64 -3.50 -12.51
N LYS A 57 -6.10 -2.39 -13.10
CA LYS A 57 -7.40 -1.79 -12.78
C LYS A 57 -8.55 -2.76 -13.07
N LEU A 58 -8.54 -3.41 -14.23
CA LEU A 58 -9.55 -4.40 -14.61
C LEU A 58 -9.54 -5.63 -13.70
N LEU A 59 -8.35 -6.15 -13.35
CA LEU A 59 -8.23 -7.27 -12.42
C LEU A 59 -8.77 -6.92 -11.03
N GLN A 60 -8.51 -5.71 -10.55
CA GLN A 60 -9.06 -5.22 -9.29
C GLN A 60 -10.59 -5.12 -9.37
N GLN A 61 -11.12 -4.47 -10.40
CA GLN A 61 -12.56 -4.29 -10.60
C GLN A 61 -13.29 -5.64 -10.63
N TRP A 62 -12.81 -6.60 -11.43
CA TRP A 62 -13.45 -7.92 -11.52
C TRP A 62 -13.42 -8.68 -10.19
N TYR A 63 -12.38 -8.49 -9.39
CA TYR A 63 -12.29 -9.09 -8.06
C TYR A 63 -13.33 -8.47 -7.10
N GLU A 64 -13.47 -7.14 -7.10
CA GLU A 64 -14.43 -6.41 -6.27
C GLU A 64 -15.90 -6.69 -6.67
N GLU A 65 -16.17 -6.95 -7.95
CA GLU A 65 -17.50 -7.29 -8.45
C GLU A 65 -17.93 -8.73 -8.08
N ASP A 66 -17.02 -9.70 -8.12
CA ASP A 66 -17.32 -11.12 -7.87
C ASP A 66 -17.22 -11.49 -6.38
N VAL A 67 -16.30 -10.86 -5.65
CA VAL A 67 -16.20 -10.99 -4.19
C VAL A 67 -17.22 -10.08 -3.54
N LYS A 68 -18.44 -10.60 -3.34
CA LYS A 68 -19.30 -10.12 -2.24
C LYS A 68 -18.45 -10.05 -0.97
N PRO A 69 -18.61 -9.03 -0.10
CA PRO A 69 -17.74 -8.84 1.06
C PRO A 69 -17.61 -10.20 1.75
N PRO A 70 -16.38 -10.73 1.89
CA PRO A 70 -16.22 -12.03 2.51
C PRO A 70 -16.96 -11.95 3.84
N SER A 71 -17.84 -12.91 4.12
CA SER A 71 -18.25 -13.17 5.50
C SER A 71 -16.95 -13.25 6.28
N GLY A 72 -16.65 -12.18 7.02
CA GLY A 72 -15.28 -11.76 7.29
C GLY A 72 -14.44 -12.92 7.77
N ASP A 73 -13.30 -13.15 7.10
CA ASP A 73 -12.24 -13.90 7.75
C ASP A 73 -12.04 -13.25 9.11
N LYS A 74 -12.27 -14.03 10.18
CA LYS A 74 -12.16 -13.51 11.54
C LYS A 74 -10.78 -12.89 11.66
N LEU A 75 -10.68 -11.74 12.32
CA LEU A 75 -9.39 -11.05 12.48
C LEU A 75 -8.30 -12.01 13.00
N ASP A 76 -8.68 -12.94 13.87
CA ASP A 76 -7.82 -14.01 14.39
C ASP A 76 -7.24 -14.94 13.30
N SER A 77 -8.03 -15.28 12.27
CA SER A 77 -7.55 -16.12 11.17
C SER A 77 -6.58 -15.37 10.26
N LYS A 78 -6.79 -14.06 10.06
CA LYS A 78 -5.84 -13.20 9.34
C LYS A 78 -4.53 -13.07 10.10
N LYS A 79 -4.61 -12.77 11.40
CA LYS A 79 -3.44 -12.68 12.28
C LYS A 79 -2.58 -13.94 12.23
N GLN A 80 -3.18 -15.12 12.28
CA GLN A 80 -2.44 -16.40 12.22
C GLN A 80 -1.71 -16.63 10.89
N LYS A 81 -2.14 -15.98 9.80
CA LYS A 81 -1.60 -16.19 8.46
C LYS A 81 -0.73 -15.04 7.94
N VAL A 82 -0.65 -13.92 8.68
CA VAL A 82 -0.02 -12.67 8.24
C VAL A 82 1.42 -12.86 7.76
N SER A 83 2.17 -13.78 8.37
CA SER A 83 3.56 -14.11 7.97
C SER A 83 3.71 -14.64 6.54
N SER A 84 2.62 -15.09 5.93
CA SER A 84 2.59 -15.71 4.59
C SER A 84 1.74 -14.95 3.57
N ILE A 85 1.21 -13.77 3.93
CA ILE A 85 0.35 -13.01 3.03
C ILE A 85 1.15 -12.18 2.03
N LEU A 86 0.54 -11.98 0.86
CA LEU A 86 0.86 -10.86 0.01
C LEU A 86 0.02 -9.66 0.45
N THR A 87 0.64 -8.48 0.50
CA THR A 87 -0.05 -7.23 0.83
C THR A 87 -1.32 -7.08 -0.01
N GLU A 88 -2.45 -6.84 0.65
CA GLU A 88 -3.77 -6.91 0.03
C GLU A 88 -3.95 -5.82 -1.04
N ASP A 89 -3.45 -4.64 -0.72
CA ASP A 89 -3.32 -3.49 -1.60
C ASP A 89 -2.02 -3.58 -2.41
N SER A 90 -2.15 -3.89 -3.70
CA SER A 90 -1.01 -3.96 -4.61
C SER A 90 -0.35 -2.61 -4.88
N CYS A 91 -1.03 -1.49 -4.57
CA CYS A 91 -0.51 -0.15 -4.72
C CYS A 91 0.09 0.42 -3.42
N PHE A 92 0.19 -0.40 -2.37
CA PHE A 92 0.79 -0.02 -1.09
C PHE A 92 2.13 0.72 -1.25
N TRP A 93 3.03 0.18 -2.08
CA TRP A 93 4.34 0.78 -2.30
C TRP A 93 4.28 2.14 -2.99
N ALA A 94 3.28 2.40 -3.84
CA ALA A 94 3.10 3.73 -4.41
C ALA A 94 2.75 4.75 -3.32
N HIS A 95 1.90 4.37 -2.35
CA HIS A 95 1.60 5.22 -1.21
C HIS A 95 2.84 5.51 -0.34
N VAL A 96 3.72 4.52 -0.16
CA VAL A 96 4.98 4.69 0.57
C VAL A 96 5.90 5.68 -0.16
N GLU A 97 6.08 5.55 -1.47
CA GLU A 97 6.95 6.44 -2.24
C GLU A 97 6.41 7.89 -2.26
N GLU A 98 5.10 8.09 -2.39
CA GLU A 98 4.49 9.44 -2.27
C GLU A 98 4.68 10.05 -0.88
N ALA A 99 4.66 9.23 0.18
CA ALA A 99 4.94 9.67 1.53
C ALA A 99 6.42 10.05 1.72
N ILE A 100 7.35 9.32 1.09
CA ILE A 100 8.78 9.69 1.06
C ILE A 100 8.97 11.04 0.35
N LEU A 101 8.37 11.22 -0.82
CA LEU A 101 8.41 12.49 -1.55
C LEU A 101 7.84 13.66 -0.71
N SER A 102 6.76 13.40 0.04
CA SER A 102 6.18 14.39 0.95
C SER A 102 7.15 14.76 2.08
N CYS A 103 7.88 13.80 2.63
CA CYS A 103 8.94 14.04 3.61
C CYS A 103 10.12 14.85 3.02
N GLU A 104 10.56 14.53 1.81
CA GLU A 104 11.63 15.27 1.12
C GLU A 104 11.23 16.72 0.86
N LEU A 105 9.98 16.96 0.46
CA LEU A 105 9.45 18.30 0.24
C LEU A 105 9.40 19.11 1.55
N LEU A 106 9.04 18.49 2.67
CA LEU A 106 9.06 19.13 3.99
C LEU A 106 10.48 19.52 4.44
N LYS A 107 11.48 18.71 4.07
CA LYS A 107 12.90 19.00 4.37
C LYS A 107 13.51 20.03 3.43
N SER A 108 12.96 20.21 2.22
CA SER A 108 13.44 21.17 1.24
C SER A 108 13.26 22.61 1.70
N ALA A 109 14.36 23.38 1.74
CA ALA A 109 14.37 24.81 2.08
C ALA A 109 13.56 25.67 1.09
N ASN A 110 13.39 25.18 -0.15
CA ASN A 110 12.73 25.90 -1.24
C ASN A 110 11.21 25.70 -1.27
N SER A 111 10.64 24.91 -0.35
CA SER A 111 9.20 24.65 -0.31
C SER A 111 8.41 25.83 0.27
N THR A 112 7.31 26.18 -0.39
CA THR A 112 6.36 27.19 0.10
C THR A 112 5.58 26.68 1.32
N LEU A 113 5.04 27.59 2.13
CA LEU A 113 4.24 27.22 3.30
C LEU A 113 3.02 26.36 2.95
N GLU A 114 2.39 26.64 1.80
CA GLU A 114 1.27 25.86 1.28
C GLU A 114 1.68 24.43 0.89
N GLN A 115 2.82 24.28 0.21
CA GLN A 115 3.36 22.98 -0.17
C GLN A 115 3.72 22.14 1.06
N ARG A 116 4.31 22.77 2.09
CA ARG A 116 4.60 22.09 3.36
C ARG A 116 3.32 21.63 4.05
N LYS A 117 2.30 22.49 4.12
CA LYS A 117 1.00 22.14 4.70
C LYS A 117 0.36 20.96 3.95
N SER A 118 0.34 21.00 2.62
CA SER A 118 -0.16 19.91 1.79
C SER A 118 0.60 18.59 2.01
N SER A 119 1.93 18.66 2.11
CA SER A 119 2.77 17.47 2.34
C SER A 119 2.53 16.87 3.71
N TRP A 120 2.36 17.72 4.72
CA TRP A 120 1.99 17.29 6.05
C TRP A 120 0.61 16.61 6.07
N ASP A 121 -0.40 17.21 5.44
CA ASP A 121 -1.74 16.62 5.35
C ASP A 121 -1.71 15.25 4.63
N ASN A 122 -0.84 15.08 3.64
CA ASN A 122 -0.62 13.80 2.97
C ASN A 122 0.02 12.77 3.90
N LEU A 123 1.00 13.15 4.71
CA LEU A 123 1.63 12.27 5.69
C LEU A 123 0.65 11.81 6.76
N VAL A 124 -0.20 12.71 7.29
CA VAL A 124 -1.24 12.36 8.26
C VAL A 124 -2.25 11.36 7.68
N LYS A 125 -2.64 11.54 6.41
CA LYS A 125 -3.50 10.58 5.69
C LYS A 125 -2.82 9.23 5.52
N PHE A 126 -1.55 9.24 5.12
CA PHE A 126 -0.76 8.03 4.94
C PHE A 126 -0.57 7.27 6.25
N GLU A 127 -0.29 7.96 7.34
CA GLU A 127 -0.18 7.37 8.68
C GLU A 127 -1.47 6.64 9.08
N LYS A 128 -2.63 7.27 8.89
CA LYS A 128 -3.93 6.65 9.15
C LYS A 128 -4.14 5.41 8.27
N TYR A 129 -3.82 5.52 6.98
CA TYR A 129 -3.90 4.39 6.04
C TYR A 129 -3.04 3.21 6.50
N ILE A 130 -1.76 3.44 6.83
CA ILE A 130 -0.85 2.38 7.28
C ILE A 130 -1.38 1.70 8.53
N MET A 131 -1.81 2.48 9.52
CA MET A 131 -2.33 1.91 10.77
C MET A 131 -3.57 1.06 10.53
N GLU A 132 -4.46 1.48 9.62
CA GLU A 132 -5.62 0.68 9.21
C GLU A 132 -5.19 -0.64 8.56
N GLN A 133 -4.20 -0.61 7.67
CA GLN A 133 -3.70 -1.82 7.02
C GLN A 133 -3.03 -2.79 8.02
N ILE A 134 -2.28 -2.25 9.00
CA ILE A 134 -1.66 -3.03 10.08
C ILE A 134 -2.75 -3.69 10.94
N ASN A 135 -3.72 -2.90 11.42
CA ASN A 135 -4.80 -3.41 12.28
C ASN A 135 -5.64 -4.49 11.61
N ASN A 136 -5.78 -4.43 10.28
CA ASN A 136 -6.54 -5.40 9.50
C ASN A 136 -5.71 -6.63 9.06
N TYR A 137 -4.43 -6.72 9.46
CA TYR A 137 -3.47 -7.72 8.98
C TYR A 137 -3.47 -7.81 7.44
N ALA A 138 -3.50 -6.66 6.78
CA ALA A 138 -3.63 -6.54 5.33
C ALA A 138 -2.28 -6.27 4.63
N VAL A 139 -1.18 -6.12 5.38
CA VAL A 139 0.17 -5.91 4.84
C VAL A 139 1.08 -7.07 5.23
N SER A 140 2.00 -7.41 4.33
CA SER A 140 3.06 -8.37 4.65
C SER A 140 4.00 -7.81 5.72
N PRO A 141 4.50 -8.61 6.68
CA PRO A 141 5.54 -8.19 7.62
C PRO A 141 6.85 -7.74 6.94
N GLU A 142 7.04 -8.06 5.67
CA GLU A 142 8.19 -7.60 4.87
C GLU A 142 8.33 -6.06 4.83
N ILE A 143 7.24 -5.32 5.05
CA ILE A 143 7.31 -3.87 5.14
C ILE A 143 8.19 -3.41 6.32
N PHE A 144 8.34 -4.22 7.38
CA PHE A 144 9.14 -3.91 8.56
C PHE A 144 10.59 -4.37 8.46
N LEU A 145 11.01 -4.95 7.33
CA LEU A 145 12.42 -5.25 7.11
C LEU A 145 13.24 -3.96 7.16
N VAL A 146 14.37 -3.99 7.89
CA VAL A 146 15.20 -2.81 8.20
C VAL A 146 15.56 -1.96 6.96
N LYS A 147 15.70 -2.58 5.79
CA LYS A 147 16.08 -1.92 4.53
C LYS A 147 14.90 -1.56 3.62
N SER A 148 13.66 -1.83 4.03
CA SER A 148 12.47 -1.54 3.23
C SER A 148 12.28 -0.03 3.03
N SER A 149 11.60 0.38 1.96
CA SER A 149 11.25 1.81 1.76
C SER A 149 10.35 2.32 2.89
N PHE A 150 9.50 1.47 3.46
CA PHE A 150 8.65 1.85 4.60
C PHE A 150 9.48 2.18 5.85
N MET A 151 10.49 1.38 6.18
CA MET A 151 11.38 1.67 7.31
C MET A 151 12.26 2.91 7.07
N LYS A 152 12.64 3.17 5.81
CA LYS A 152 13.31 4.43 5.45
C LYS A 152 12.38 5.63 5.65
N TRP A 153 11.14 5.55 5.16
CA TRP A 153 10.13 6.58 5.39
C TRP A 153 9.94 6.84 6.87
N TRP A 154 9.76 5.79 7.68
CA TRP A 154 9.56 5.90 9.12
C TRP A 154 10.71 6.66 9.79
N GLY A 155 11.97 6.33 9.47
CA GLY A 155 13.13 7.03 10.04
C GLY A 155 13.16 8.52 9.70
N VAL A 156 12.77 8.90 8.48
CA VAL A 156 12.68 10.31 8.06
C VAL A 156 11.51 11.03 8.73
N TYR A 157 10.37 10.35 8.84
CA TYR A 157 9.14 10.87 9.43
C TYR A 157 9.28 11.10 10.95
N GLU A 158 9.88 10.14 11.65
CA GLU A 158 10.15 10.22 13.10
C GLU A 158 11.06 11.41 13.45
N ASP A 159 12.15 11.59 12.70
CA ASP A 159 13.07 12.72 12.82
C ASP A 159 12.35 14.07 12.68
N TYR A 160 11.42 14.16 11.70
CA TYR A 160 10.61 15.36 11.49
C TYR A 160 9.65 15.63 12.64
N ILE A 161 8.92 14.61 13.12
CA ILE A 161 7.97 14.77 14.24
C ILE A 161 8.70 15.22 15.51
N TYR A 162 9.87 14.62 15.79
CA TYR A 162 10.68 14.98 16.94
C TYR A 162 11.16 16.43 16.87
N THR A 163 11.70 16.85 15.73
CA THR A 163 12.23 18.21 15.53
C THR A 163 11.13 19.27 15.55
N SER A 164 9.94 18.95 15.03
CA SER A 164 8.83 19.90 14.93
C SER A 164 7.96 19.98 16.19
N ASN A 165 8.30 19.22 17.24
CA ASN A 165 7.50 19.07 18.48
C ASN A 165 6.03 18.71 18.21
N ASN A 166 5.74 18.11 17.05
CA ASN A 166 4.41 17.75 16.58
C ASN A 166 4.02 16.35 17.05
N SER A 167 4.37 15.96 18.26
CA SER A 167 4.00 14.66 18.81
C SER A 167 2.53 14.66 19.23
N TYR A 168 1.62 14.64 18.25
CA TYR A 168 0.24 14.26 18.51
C TYR A 168 0.20 12.73 18.75
N GLY A 169 -0.72 12.28 19.60
CA GLY A 169 -0.85 10.88 20.02
C GLY A 169 -1.30 9.97 18.88
N SER A 170 -0.44 9.74 17.90
CA SER A 170 -0.67 8.83 16.79
C SER A 170 -0.53 7.37 17.23
N PRO A 171 -1.51 6.51 16.90
CA PRO A 171 -1.39 5.07 17.10
C PRO A 171 -0.23 4.43 16.33
N LEU A 172 0.11 4.95 15.14
CA LEU A 172 1.24 4.42 14.38
C LEU A 172 2.57 4.77 15.06
N ILE A 173 2.69 6.00 15.58
CA ILE A 173 3.90 6.42 16.29
C ILE A 173 4.15 5.56 17.52
N SER A 174 3.11 5.31 18.32
CA SER A 174 3.25 4.44 19.50
C SER A 174 3.57 3.00 19.11
N PHE A 175 2.91 2.47 18.07
CA PHE A 175 3.17 1.13 17.54
C PHE A 175 4.65 0.95 17.11
N MET A 176 5.18 1.91 16.36
CA MET A 176 6.56 1.85 15.87
C MET A 176 7.58 2.07 16.99
N LYS A 177 7.38 3.04 17.89
CA LYS A 177 8.31 3.34 18.99
C LYS A 177 8.39 2.22 20.02
N ASN A 178 7.28 1.56 20.30
CA ASN A 178 7.23 0.44 21.24
C ASN A 178 7.79 -0.86 20.64
N GLY A 179 8.19 -0.85 19.36
CA GLY A 179 8.67 -2.05 18.67
C GLY A 179 7.59 -3.10 18.44
N CYS A 180 6.30 -2.74 18.51
CA CYS A 180 5.20 -3.70 18.39
C CYS A 180 5.21 -4.47 17.05
N TYR A 181 5.85 -3.93 16.02
CA TYR A 181 6.03 -4.59 14.73
C TYR A 181 6.90 -5.86 14.79
N THR A 182 7.67 -6.10 15.85
CA THR A 182 8.45 -7.34 15.99
C THR A 182 7.58 -8.56 16.30
N GLU A 183 6.36 -8.32 16.79
CA GLU A 183 5.35 -9.34 17.11
C GLU A 183 4.19 -9.36 16.09
N TYR A 184 4.33 -8.61 14.99
CA TYR A 184 3.31 -8.46 13.95
C TYR A 184 3.09 -9.74 13.13
#